data_AF-A0A496ZYH6-F1
#
_entry.id   AF-A0A496ZYH6-F1
#
_cell.length_a   1.000
_cell.length_b   1.000
_cell.length_c   1.000
_cell.angle_alpha   90.00
_cell.angle_beta   90.00
_cell.angle_gamma   90.00
#
_symmetry.space_group_name_H-M   'P 1'
#
loop_
_entity.id
_entity.type
_entity.pdbx_description
1 polymer ?
#
loop_
_entity_poly.entity_id
_entity_poly.type
_entity_poly.pdbx_seq_one_letter_code
_entity_poly.pdbx_strand_id
1 'polypeptide(L)'
;MDKRLAALTTVSLLLAVTTAVNAASAVSASSALRTSAQHYHAYLPLVANNHPSAPPLYRLYADPDDLARLDEDPYGKETILATFVYERSWDVDIRYRGDVSRLMPKKNWKVFFPGSDLFLG
;
A
#
# COMPACT_ATOMS: atom_id res chain seq x y z
N MET A 1 13.71 25.26 -51.56
CA MET A 1 14.14 26.40 -50.72
C MET A 1 14.89 25.78 -49.55
N ASP A 2 16.20 25.53 -49.67
CA ASP A 2 17.30 26.53 -49.59
C ASP A 2 17.60 26.85 -48.11
N LYS A 3 18.82 26.98 -47.56
CA LYS A 3 20.25 26.89 -47.95
C LYS A 3 21.03 26.76 -46.60
N ARG A 4 22.27 26.24 -46.43
CA ARG A 4 23.32 25.69 -47.33
C ARG A 4 24.33 24.84 -46.49
N LEU A 5 25.26 24.16 -47.18
CA LEU A 5 26.69 23.92 -46.88
C LEU A 5 27.21 24.31 -45.47
N ALA A 6 27.82 23.42 -44.67
CA ALA A 6 29.04 22.61 -44.86
C ALA A 6 30.37 23.40 -44.79
N ALA A 7 31.29 22.94 -43.93
CA ALA A 7 32.70 23.30 -43.93
C ALA A 7 33.53 22.05 -43.54
N LEU A 8 34.46 21.65 -44.42
CA LEU A 8 35.47 20.62 -44.15
C LEU A 8 36.68 21.28 -43.46
N THR A 9 37.39 20.51 -42.64
CA THR A 9 38.87 20.51 -42.71
C THR A 9 39.46 19.17 -42.26
N THR A 10 40.30 18.60 -43.11
CA THR A 10 41.20 17.47 -42.84
C THR A 10 42.55 17.98 -42.31
N VAL A 11 43.32 17.09 -41.66
CA VAL A 11 44.70 16.69 -42.04
C VAL A 11 45.37 15.92 -40.90
N SER A 12 46.01 14.81 -41.24
CA SER A 12 46.85 13.99 -40.35
C SER A 12 48.34 14.32 -40.54
N LEU A 13 49.18 14.13 -39.52
CA LEU A 13 50.57 13.68 -39.75
C LEU A 13 51.22 12.98 -38.54
N LEU A 14 52.05 11.98 -38.83
CA LEU A 14 52.88 11.21 -37.90
C LEU A 14 54.18 11.96 -37.55
N LEU A 15 54.82 11.60 -36.43
CA LEU A 15 56.19 11.03 -36.52
C LEU A 15 56.51 10.13 -35.30
N ALA A 16 57.53 9.28 -35.45
CA ALA A 16 57.86 8.17 -34.55
C ALA A 16 59.35 8.18 -34.15
N VAL A 17 59.84 7.06 -33.58
CA VAL A 17 61.27 6.73 -33.32
C VAL A 17 61.79 7.40 -32.02
N THR A 18 62.50 6.77 -31.07
CA THR A 18 63.54 5.71 -31.19
C THR A 18 63.60 4.78 -29.96
N THR A 19 64.30 3.64 -30.12
CA THR A 19 64.59 2.58 -29.12
C THR A 19 65.75 2.88 -28.15
N ALA A 20 65.66 2.39 -26.89
CA ALA A 20 66.81 1.92 -26.09
C ALA A 20 66.30 1.09 -24.86
N VAL A 21 66.61 -0.22 -24.76
CA VAL A 21 67.71 -0.89 -24.01
C VAL A 21 67.43 -1.21 -22.54
N ASN A 22 67.87 -2.42 -22.16
CA ASN A 22 67.62 -3.24 -20.98
C ASN A 22 67.75 -2.67 -19.56
N ALA A 23 66.83 -3.17 -18.71
CA ALA A 23 67.04 -3.86 -17.43
C ALA A 23 67.75 -3.21 -16.23
N ALA A 24 66.98 -3.15 -15.14
CA ALA A 24 67.35 -3.47 -13.75
C ALA A 24 68.55 -2.74 -13.10
N SER A 25 68.23 -1.81 -12.19
CA SER A 25 68.28 -2.10 -10.75
C SER A 25 67.86 -0.90 -9.89
N ALA A 26 67.47 -1.21 -8.65
CA ALA A 26 67.40 -0.39 -7.43
C ALA A 26 65.99 -0.25 -6.84
N VAL A 27 65.81 -0.91 -5.69
CA VAL A 27 64.64 -0.81 -4.83
C VAL A 27 64.51 0.61 -4.28
N SER A 28 63.32 1.19 -4.36
CA SER A 28 62.89 2.30 -3.51
C SER A 28 61.46 2.04 -3.05
N ALA A 29 61.28 2.04 -1.73
CA ALA A 29 60.05 1.59 -1.11
C ALA A 29 58.93 2.61 -1.31
N SER A 30 58.03 2.33 -2.26
CA SER A 30 56.73 3.00 -2.31
C SER A 30 55.91 2.57 -1.10
N SER A 31 55.79 3.49 -0.13
CA SER A 31 54.92 3.32 1.03
C SER A 31 53.50 2.98 0.58
N ALA A 32 53.07 1.74 0.83
CA ALA A 32 51.70 1.34 0.55
C ALA A 32 50.78 2.10 1.51
N LEU A 33 50.11 3.15 1.00
CA LEU A 33 48.99 3.75 1.71
C LEU A 33 47.99 2.64 2.01
N ARG A 34 47.88 2.28 3.30
CA ARG A 34 46.71 1.53 3.78
C ARG A 34 45.54 2.49 3.73
N THR A 35 44.82 2.51 2.61
CA THR A 35 43.43 2.95 2.61
C THR A 35 42.69 2.05 3.60
N SER A 36 42.37 2.60 4.77
CA SER A 36 41.39 1.95 5.64
C SER A 36 40.07 1.92 4.87
N ALA A 37 39.63 0.72 4.51
CA ALA A 37 38.28 0.53 3.99
C ALA A 37 37.31 0.95 5.11
N GLN A 38 36.77 2.16 5.02
CA GLN A 38 35.76 2.61 5.96
C GLN A 38 34.51 1.77 5.73
N HIS A 39 34.20 0.90 6.68
CA HIS A 39 32.98 0.12 6.69
C HIS A 39 31.80 1.05 7.02
N TYR A 40 31.23 1.67 5.99
CA TYR A 40 30.00 2.44 6.12
C TYR A 40 28.83 1.51 6.40
N HIS A 41 28.43 1.42 7.66
CA HIS A 41 27.19 0.76 8.07
C HIS A 41 25.99 1.64 7.69
N ALA A 42 25.45 1.43 6.50
CA ALA A 42 24.19 2.02 6.08
C ALA A 42 23.03 1.36 6.84
N TYR A 43 22.51 2.06 7.86
CA TYR A 43 21.26 1.67 8.51
C TYR A 43 20.08 2.01 7.60
N LEU A 44 19.69 1.05 6.75
CA LEU A 44 18.39 1.08 6.10
C LEU A 44 17.31 0.87 7.16
N PRO A 45 16.40 1.83 7.40
CA PRO A 45 15.25 1.57 8.25
C PRO A 45 14.42 0.48 7.58
N LEU A 46 14.22 -0.63 8.30
CA LEU A 46 13.25 -1.66 7.92
C LEU A 46 11.84 -1.06 8.05
N VAL A 47 11.41 -0.34 7.02
CA VAL A 47 10.01 0.05 6.84
C VAL A 47 9.23 -1.21 6.48
N ALA A 48 8.98 -2.03 7.50
CA ALA A 48 7.99 -3.09 7.42
C ALA A 48 6.64 -2.41 7.18
N ASN A 49 6.08 -2.61 5.98
CA ASN A 49 4.72 -2.17 5.65
C ASN A 49 3.71 -3.00 6.44
N ASN A 50 3.62 -2.72 7.74
CA ASN A 50 2.62 -3.25 8.67
C ASN A 50 1.29 -2.56 8.38
N HIS A 51 0.77 -2.78 7.17
CA HIS A 51 -0.61 -2.43 6.86
C HIS A 51 -1.51 -3.39 7.64
N PRO A 52 -2.47 -2.87 8.44
CA PRO A 52 -3.44 -3.73 9.08
C PRO A 52 -4.21 -4.50 8.00
N SER A 53 -4.62 -5.73 8.31
CA SER A 53 -5.54 -6.47 7.44
C SER A 53 -6.77 -5.61 7.13
N ALA A 54 -7.30 -5.74 5.92
CA ALA A 54 -8.58 -5.13 5.57
C ALA A 54 -9.65 -5.56 6.60
N PRO A 55 -10.53 -4.64 7.03
CA PRO A 55 -11.61 -4.98 7.95
C PRO A 55 -12.60 -5.96 7.29
N PRO A 56 -13.27 -6.82 8.06
CA PRO A 56 -14.25 -7.77 7.53
C PRO A 56 -15.42 -7.02 6.87
N LEU A 57 -15.84 -7.51 5.70
CA LEU A 57 -16.99 -6.98 4.98
C LEU A 57 -18.25 -7.75 5.36
N TYR A 58 -19.10 -7.13 6.17
CA TYR A 58 -20.43 -7.62 6.50
C TYR A 58 -21.48 -7.09 5.51
N ARG A 59 -22.48 -7.91 5.19
CA ARG A 59 -23.64 -7.50 4.40
C ARG A 59 -24.91 -7.73 5.20
N LEU A 60 -25.85 -6.79 5.11
CA LEU A 60 -27.14 -6.86 5.78
C LEU A 60 -28.21 -6.52 4.74
N TYR A 61 -29.17 -7.41 4.57
CA TYR A 61 -30.27 -7.30 3.62
C TYR A 61 -31.59 -7.27 4.39
N ALA A 62 -32.46 -6.32 4.08
CA ALA A 62 -33.80 -6.21 4.65
C ALA A 62 -34.76 -5.77 3.53
N ASP A 63 -36.04 -6.05 3.71
CA ASP A 63 -37.06 -5.63 2.75
C ASP A 63 -37.24 -4.09 2.78
N PRO A 64 -37.34 -3.41 1.62
CA PRO A 64 -37.52 -1.95 1.58
C PRO A 64 -38.81 -1.46 2.26
N ASP A 65 -39.89 -2.23 2.23
CA ASP A 65 -41.16 -1.85 2.88
C ASP A 65 -41.01 -1.94 4.41
N ASP A 66 -40.29 -2.96 4.89
CA ASP A 66 -39.94 -3.11 6.31
C ASP A 66 -38.99 -2.01 6.81
N LEU A 67 -38.05 -1.57 5.95
CA LEU A 67 -37.20 -0.42 6.24
C LEU A 67 -38.01 0.88 6.34
N ALA A 68 -39.01 1.08 5.47
CA ALA A 68 -39.91 2.23 5.55
C ALA A 68 -40.68 2.25 6.88
N ARG A 69 -41.16 1.09 7.36
CA ARG A 69 -41.81 0.97 8.69
C ARG A 69 -40.89 1.39 9.85
N LEU A 70 -39.58 1.11 9.77
CA LEU A 70 -38.61 1.61 10.76
C LEU A 70 -38.33 3.12 10.66
N ASP A 71 -38.51 3.73 9.50
CA ASP A 71 -38.34 5.17 9.31
C ASP A 71 -39.59 5.98 9.76
N GLU A 72 -40.77 5.37 9.82
CA GLU A 72 -41.99 5.97 10.39
C GLU A 72 -41.91 6.17 11.92
N ASP A 73 -41.41 5.18 12.68
CA ASP A 73 -41.03 5.34 14.10
C ASP A 73 -39.60 4.85 14.39
N PRO A 74 -38.58 5.71 14.21
CA PRO A 74 -37.18 5.36 14.47
C PRO A 74 -36.86 5.07 15.94
N TYR A 75 -37.74 5.46 16.87
CA TYR A 75 -37.58 5.26 18.31
C TYR A 75 -38.32 4.01 18.82
N GLY A 76 -39.14 3.42 17.96
CA GLY A 76 -39.85 2.16 18.14
C GLY A 76 -38.95 1.05 18.69
N LYS A 77 -39.58 0.16 19.47
CA LYS A 77 -38.91 -1.01 20.04
C LYS A 77 -39.00 -2.25 19.16
N GLU A 78 -39.84 -2.20 18.13
CA GLU A 78 -40.07 -3.28 17.18
C GLU A 78 -38.79 -3.63 16.40
N THR A 79 -38.79 -4.81 15.80
CA THR A 79 -37.74 -5.32 14.91
C THR A 79 -38.36 -5.75 13.59
N ILE A 80 -37.54 -5.72 12.55
CA ILE A 80 -37.87 -6.31 11.24
C ILE A 80 -36.94 -7.49 10.98
N LEU A 81 -37.40 -8.43 10.15
CA LEU A 81 -36.59 -9.55 9.70
C LEU A 81 -35.57 -9.08 8.67
N ALA A 82 -34.36 -9.63 8.75
CA ALA A 82 -33.28 -9.33 7.83
C ALA A 82 -32.34 -10.54 7.69
N THR A 83 -31.53 -10.56 6.63
CA THR A 83 -30.47 -11.56 6.43
C THR A 83 -29.10 -10.90 6.62
N PHE A 84 -28.37 -11.36 7.64
CA PHE A 84 -26.97 -11.00 7.85
C PHE A 84 -26.06 -12.01 7.15
N VAL A 85 -25.00 -11.53 6.47
CA VAL A 85 -24.08 -12.39 5.72
C VAL A 85 -22.62 -12.08 6.07
N TYR A 86 -21.93 -13.12 6.52
CA TYR A 86 -20.49 -13.18 6.76
C TYR A 86 -20.03 -14.63 6.64
N GLU A 87 -19.37 -15.00 5.53
CA GLU A 87 -18.99 -16.38 5.14
C GLU A 87 -20.20 -17.32 4.89
N ARG A 88 -21.20 -17.30 5.77
CA ARG A 88 -22.54 -17.88 5.64
C ARG A 88 -23.61 -16.83 5.93
N SER A 89 -24.89 -17.22 5.87
CA SER A 89 -26.04 -16.39 6.22
C SER A 89 -26.67 -16.76 7.56
N TRP A 90 -27.32 -15.77 8.17
CA TRP A 90 -28.21 -15.89 9.32
C TRP A 90 -29.46 -15.04 9.08
N ASP A 91 -30.62 -15.59 9.41
CA ASP A 91 -31.84 -14.79 9.57
C ASP A 91 -31.80 -14.14 10.95
N VAL A 92 -31.97 -12.82 10.98
CA VAL A 92 -31.76 -11.97 12.16
C VAL A 92 -32.89 -10.95 12.29
N ASP A 93 -33.21 -10.61 13.54
CA ASP A 93 -34.03 -9.43 13.83
C ASP A 93 -33.13 -8.18 13.86
N ILE A 94 -33.58 -7.07 13.26
CA ILE A 94 -32.86 -5.78 13.30
C ILE A 94 -33.76 -4.61 13.66
N ARG A 95 -33.15 -3.57 14.24
CA ARG A 95 -33.76 -2.23 14.42
C ARG A 95 -32.70 -1.14 14.59
N TYR A 96 -33.13 0.12 14.56
CA TYR A 96 -32.24 1.25 14.84
C TYR A 96 -31.81 1.33 16.33
N ARG A 97 -30.60 1.86 16.55
CA ARG A 97 -29.93 1.96 17.87
C ARG A 97 -29.34 3.35 18.10
N GLY A 98 -29.19 3.67 19.38
CA GLY A 98 -28.67 4.96 19.86
C GLY A 98 -29.75 6.02 19.83
N ASP A 99 -29.48 7.18 20.43
CA ASP A 99 -30.46 8.24 20.54
C ASP A 99 -30.50 9.08 19.24
N VAL A 100 -29.74 10.17 19.19
CA VAL A 100 -29.60 11.05 18.01
C VAL A 100 -29.19 10.30 16.73
N SER A 101 -28.49 9.16 16.84
CA SER A 101 -28.06 8.37 15.66
C SER A 101 -29.20 7.70 14.88
N ARG A 102 -30.43 7.64 15.41
CA ARG A 102 -31.62 7.19 14.67
C ARG A 102 -32.03 8.14 13.54
N LEU A 103 -31.79 9.43 13.75
CA LEU A 103 -32.15 10.52 12.84
C LEU A 103 -31.08 10.79 11.75
N MET A 104 -29.94 10.09 11.83
CA MET A 104 -28.85 10.25 10.87
C MET A 104 -29.12 9.43 9.60
N PRO A 105 -28.72 9.91 8.40
CA PRO A 105 -28.82 9.12 7.17
C PRO A 105 -28.05 7.79 7.24
N LYS A 106 -26.88 7.79 7.89
CA LYS A 106 -26.16 6.57 8.25
C LYS A 106 -26.68 6.04 9.58
N LYS A 107 -27.61 5.08 9.50
CA LYS A 107 -28.24 4.44 10.66
C LYS A 107 -27.24 3.57 11.43
N ASN A 108 -27.38 3.59 12.76
CA ASN A 108 -26.73 2.62 13.66
C ASN A 108 -27.69 1.47 13.94
N TRP A 109 -27.28 0.23 13.67
CA TRP A 109 -28.12 -0.96 13.81
C TRP A 109 -27.91 -1.66 15.16
N LYS A 110 -28.97 -2.28 15.68
CA LYS A 110 -28.85 -3.41 16.61
C LYS A 110 -29.33 -4.65 15.87
N VAL A 111 -28.45 -5.65 15.77
CA VAL A 111 -28.73 -6.96 15.19
C VAL A 111 -28.94 -7.96 16.34
N PHE A 112 -29.91 -8.84 16.19
CA PHE A 112 -30.21 -9.92 17.12
C PHE A 112 -30.08 -11.24 16.36
N PHE A 113 -29.09 -12.05 16.73
CA PHE A 113 -28.93 -13.40 16.21
C PHE A 113 -29.83 -14.37 16.99
N PRO A 114 -30.36 -15.41 16.33
CA PRO A 114 -31.15 -16.44 17.00
C PRO A 114 -30.28 -17.18 18.03
N GLY A 115 -30.81 -17.40 19.24
CA GLY A 115 -30.06 -18.02 20.34
C GLY A 115 -29.57 -19.45 20.06
N SER A 116 -30.10 -20.11 19.04
CA SER A 116 -29.67 -21.43 18.55
C SER A 116 -28.52 -21.40 17.56
N ASP A 117 -28.16 -20.23 17.01
CA ASP A 117 -27.19 -20.08 15.93
C ASP A 117 -26.51 -18.70 16.03
N LEU A 118 -25.55 -18.62 16.96
CA LEU A 118 -24.86 -17.39 17.33
C LEU A 118 -23.77 -17.00 16.34
N PHE A 119 -23.59 -15.69 16.16
CA PHE A 119 -22.49 -15.13 15.38
C PHE A 119 -21.24 -14.97 16.26
N LEU A 120 -20.24 -15.82 16.02
CA LEU A 120 -18.94 -15.86 16.72
C LEU A 120 -18.97 -16.27 18.21
N GLY A 121 -20.11 -16.75 18.71
CA GLY A 121 -20.30 -17.31 20.07
C GLY A 121 -20.85 -16.31 21.08
#